data_AF-A0A016UD99-F1
#
_entry.id   AF-A0A016UD99-F1
#
_cell.length_a   1.000
_cell.length_b   1.000
_cell.length_c   1.000
_cell.angle_alpha   90.00
_cell.angle_beta   90.00
_cell.angle_gamma   90.00
#
_symmetry.space_group_name_H-M   'P 1'
#
loop_
_entity.id
_entity.type
_entity.pdbx_description
1 polymer ?
#
loop_
_entity_poly.entity_id
_entity_poly.type
_entity_poly.pdbx_seq_one_letter_code
_entity_poly.pdbx_strand_id
1 'polypeptide(L)'
;MIPEAAKSLLELGPSFSPTQPITASVSRRIVGCLQGLQNRLRYRLKQDNAGNVEVSNFPKIPFPQRYLKQHSPNFEADAKFRIFATDVHNVLCRYRNKKFTSNLTSAQKEGLREVRNLVTSGRVRVCVSDKGGEFVIVPQELDKAITDLHLQDETYYRPSSEEEFTKQYRKLNRT
;
A
#
# COMPACT_ATOMS: atom_id res chain seq x y z
N MET A 1 -26.00 -7.35 -11.24
CA MET A 1 -26.14 -8.11 -9.98
C MET A 1 -24.82 -8.76 -9.57
N ILE A 2 -24.48 -8.73 -8.28
CA ILE A 2 -23.30 -9.38 -7.71
C ILE A 2 -23.62 -10.89 -7.52
N PRO A 3 -22.77 -11.83 -7.98
CA PRO A 3 -22.95 -13.27 -7.76
C PRO A 3 -22.94 -13.66 -6.28
N GLU A 4 -23.56 -14.79 -5.94
CA GLU A 4 -23.75 -15.20 -4.55
C GLU A 4 -22.45 -15.60 -3.85
N ALA A 5 -21.52 -16.26 -4.56
CA ALA A 5 -20.22 -16.60 -4.00
C ALA A 5 -19.37 -15.35 -3.72
N ALA A 6 -19.46 -14.32 -4.56
CA ALA A 6 -18.90 -13.01 -4.28
C ALA A 6 -19.51 -12.37 -3.02
N LYS A 7 -20.84 -12.35 -2.87
CA LYS A 7 -21.48 -11.78 -1.66
C LYS A 7 -21.06 -12.49 -0.38
N SER A 8 -21.10 -13.83 -0.37
CA SER A 8 -20.71 -14.65 0.77
C SER A 8 -19.27 -14.40 1.21
N LEU A 9 -18.36 -14.13 0.27
CA LEU A 9 -16.99 -13.72 0.60
C LEU A 9 -16.94 -12.33 1.26
N LEU A 10 -17.71 -11.37 0.75
CA LEU A 10 -17.72 -9.99 1.24
C LEU A 10 -18.32 -9.88 2.64
N GLU A 11 -19.25 -10.76 2.98
CA GLU A 11 -19.83 -10.88 4.33
C GLU A 11 -18.84 -11.35 5.40
N LEU A 12 -17.70 -11.96 5.01
CA LEU A 12 -16.65 -12.34 5.97
C LEU A 12 -16.00 -11.13 6.66
N GLY A 13 -16.20 -9.93 6.11
CA GLY A 13 -15.80 -8.68 6.72
C GLY A 13 -14.28 -8.42 6.74
N PRO A 14 -13.85 -7.30 7.33
CA PRO A 14 -12.47 -6.82 7.28
C PRO A 14 -11.48 -7.66 8.11
N SER A 15 -11.97 -8.44 9.08
CA SER A 15 -11.14 -9.37 9.87
C SER A 15 -10.66 -10.57 9.05
N PHE A 16 -11.26 -10.82 7.88
CA PHE A 16 -10.86 -11.90 7.01
C PHE A 16 -9.61 -11.54 6.22
N SER A 17 -8.48 -12.14 6.58
CA SER A 17 -7.22 -11.98 5.85
C SER A 17 -6.83 -13.27 5.12
N PRO A 18 -6.84 -13.29 3.78
CA PRO A 18 -6.29 -14.40 3.02
C PRO A 18 -4.77 -14.48 3.25
N THR A 19 -4.26 -15.69 3.49
CA THR A 19 -2.81 -15.91 3.58
C THR A 19 -2.18 -15.62 2.22
N GLN A 20 -1.10 -14.85 2.19
CA GLN A 20 -0.38 -14.50 0.96
C GLN A 20 0.89 -15.35 0.81
N PRO A 21 1.24 -15.79 -0.40
CA PRO A 21 2.51 -16.49 -0.62
C PRO A 21 3.69 -15.52 -0.46
N ILE A 22 4.83 -16.05 -0.01
CA ILE A 22 6.08 -15.29 0.03
C ILE A 22 6.63 -15.19 -1.40
N THR A 23 6.35 -14.06 -2.06
CA THR A 23 6.83 -13.76 -3.40
C THR A 23 8.20 -13.07 -3.37
N ALA A 24 8.85 -12.96 -4.54
CA ALA A 24 10.10 -12.23 -4.67
C ALA A 24 9.98 -10.75 -4.28
N SER A 25 8.81 -10.12 -4.49
CA SER A 25 8.58 -8.73 -4.08
C SER A 25 8.54 -8.57 -2.57
N VAL A 26 7.92 -9.51 -1.85
CA VAL A 26 7.93 -9.56 -0.38
C VAL A 26 9.36 -9.70 0.13
N SER A 27 10.13 -10.64 -0.42
CA SER A 27 11.54 -10.82 -0.06
C SER A 27 12.37 -9.55 -0.29
N ARG A 28 12.20 -8.89 -1.45
CA ARG A 28 12.87 -7.62 -1.76
C ARG A 28 12.49 -6.53 -0.74
N ARG A 29 11.22 -6.42 -0.38
CA ARG A 29 10.74 -5.46 0.63
C ARG A 29 11.42 -5.70 1.98
N ILE A 30 11.50 -6.96 2.42
CA ILE A 30 12.15 -7.32 3.69
C ILE A 30 13.64 -6.96 3.66
N VAL A 31 14.35 -7.29 2.58
CA VAL A 31 15.78 -6.93 2.43
C VAL A 31 15.96 -5.41 2.46
N GLY A 32 15.11 -4.64 1.79
CA GLY A 32 15.14 -3.18 1.86
C GLY A 32 14.90 -2.64 3.27
N CYS A 33 13.95 -3.22 4.01
CA CYS A 33 13.71 -2.88 5.42
C CYS A 33 14.93 -3.21 6.30
N LEU A 34 15.59 -4.34 6.07
CA LEU A 34 16.81 -4.73 6.78
C LEU A 34 17.93 -3.72 6.54
N GLN A 35 18.17 -3.32 5.29
CA GLN A 35 19.15 -2.28 4.95
C GLN A 35 18.83 -0.95 5.65
N GLY A 36 17.54 -0.55 5.67
CA GLY A 36 17.08 0.62 6.41
C GLY A 36 17.34 0.52 7.91
N LEU A 37 17.06 -0.65 8.51
CA LEU A 37 17.31 -0.91 9.93
C LEU A 37 18.81 -0.83 10.26
N GLN A 38 19.68 -1.46 9.45
CA GLN A 38 21.12 -1.39 9.63
C GLN A 38 21.63 0.05 9.63
N ASN A 39 21.16 0.86 8.67
CA ASN A 39 21.55 2.27 8.60
C ASN A 39 21.05 3.08 9.80
N ARG A 40 19.85 2.80 10.31
CA ARG A 40 19.33 3.42 11.54
C ARG A 40 20.13 3.02 12.78
N LEU A 41 20.59 1.78 12.88
CA LEU A 41 21.45 1.31 13.98
C LEU A 41 22.81 2.02 13.95
N ARG A 42 23.44 2.10 12.77
CA ARG A 42 24.69 2.86 12.59
C ARG A 42 24.52 4.34 12.94
N TYR A 43 23.38 4.94 12.58
CA TYR A 43 23.09 6.33 12.93
C TYR A 43 22.98 6.55 14.44
N ARG A 44 22.22 5.70 15.15
CA ARG A 44 22.07 5.81 16.61
C ARG A 44 23.40 5.65 17.33
N LEU A 45 24.18 4.63 17.00
CA LEU A 45 25.49 4.42 17.63
C LEU A 45 26.48 5.56 17.36
N LYS A 46 26.37 6.23 16.20
CA LYS A 46 27.15 7.45 15.94
C LYS A 46 26.73 8.61 16.83
N GLN A 47 25.44 8.77 17.10
CA GLN A 47 24.95 9.80 18.04
C GLN A 47 25.41 9.49 19.46
N ASP A 48 25.28 8.23 19.89
CA ASP A 48 25.69 7.79 21.22
C ASP A 48 27.21 8.01 21.45
N ASN A 49 28.03 7.71 20.44
CA ASN A 49 29.48 7.91 20.49
C ASN A 49 29.91 9.39 20.36
N ALA A 50 29.10 10.25 19.75
CA ALA A 50 29.45 11.66 19.55
C ALA A 50 29.24 12.52 20.81
N GLY A 51 28.62 11.97 21.87
CA GLY A 51 28.11 12.79 22.97
C GLY A 51 27.02 13.76 22.49
N ASN A 52 26.36 14.46 23.41
CA ASN A 52 25.35 15.48 23.09
C ASN A 52 25.96 16.63 22.25
N VAL A 53 26.09 16.44 20.94
CA VAL A 53 26.35 17.52 19.99
C VAL A 53 25.02 18.20 19.74
N GLU A 54 24.96 19.49 20.05
CA GLU A 54 23.80 20.36 19.92
C GLU A 54 22.96 20.02 18.69
N VAL A 55 21.73 19.60 18.94
CA VAL A 55 20.72 19.42 17.90
C VAL A 55 20.48 20.81 17.32
N SER A 56 20.93 21.03 16.10
CA SER A 56 20.64 22.27 15.40
C SER A 56 19.12 22.51 15.42
N ASN A 57 18.71 23.68 15.96
CA ASN A 57 17.32 24.10 16.21
C ASN A 57 16.46 24.26 14.94
N PHE A 58 16.84 23.65 13.83
CA PHE A 58 16.05 23.69 12.61
C PHE A 58 14.93 22.65 12.67
N PRO A 59 13.70 23.03 12.29
CA PRO A 59 12.61 22.07 12.19
C PRO A 59 13.03 20.93 11.26
N LYS A 60 12.74 19.69 11.67
CA LYS A 60 12.96 18.52 10.82
C LYS A 60 12.22 18.73 9.51
N ILE A 61 12.95 18.66 8.39
CA ILE A 61 12.38 18.80 7.06
C ILE A 61 11.21 17.81 6.94
N PRO A 62 9.98 18.28 6.62
CA PRO A 62 8.78 17.45 6.63
C PRO A 62 8.71 16.46 5.46
N PHE A 63 9.69 16.51 4.55
CA PHE A 63 9.75 15.65 3.38
C PHE A 63 10.67 14.44 3.63
N PRO A 64 10.26 13.25 3.18
CA PRO A 64 11.13 12.08 3.22
C PRO A 64 12.40 12.36 2.42
N GLN A 65 13.56 12.02 2.99
CA GLN A 65 14.84 12.16 2.30
C GLN A 65 14.82 11.31 1.03
N ARG A 66 15.07 11.94 -0.13
CA ARG A 66 15.07 11.29 -1.45
C ARG A 66 16.12 10.18 -1.57
N TYR A 67 17.16 10.22 -0.74
CA TYR A 67 18.25 9.25 -0.75
C TYR A 67 18.53 8.78 0.67
N LEU A 68 18.64 7.46 0.82
CA LEU A 68 19.03 6.84 2.07
C LEU A 68 20.55 6.99 2.20
N LYS A 69 21.02 7.97 2.98
CA LYS A 69 22.45 8.19 3.21
C LYS A 69 23.00 7.00 4.00
N GLN A 70 23.82 6.18 3.35
CA GLN A 70 24.47 5.06 4.01
C GLN A 70 25.46 5.59 5.06
N HIS A 71 25.28 5.19 6.31
CA HIS A 71 26.21 5.55 7.39
C HIS A 71 27.45 4.65 7.32
N SER A 72 28.60 5.18 7.75
CA SER A 72 29.87 4.43 7.75
C SER A 72 29.74 3.12 8.56
N PRO A 73 30.47 2.07 8.16
CA PRO A 73 30.46 0.79 8.86
C PRO A 73 30.78 0.94 10.35
N ASN A 74 30.13 0.13 11.19
CA ASN A 74 30.44 0.00 12.60
C ASN A 74 30.51 -1.50 12.92
N PHE A 75 31.69 -1.97 13.31
CA PHE A 75 31.97 -3.40 13.47
C PHE A 75 31.03 -4.07 14.48
N GLU A 76 30.76 -3.44 15.63
CA GLU A 76 29.92 -4.01 16.68
C GLU A 76 28.46 -4.15 16.21
N ALA A 77 27.93 -3.10 15.59
CA ALA A 77 26.58 -3.07 15.06
C ALA A 77 26.42 -4.08 13.92
N ASP A 78 27.38 -4.09 12.99
CA ASP A 78 27.32 -4.87 11.77
C ASP A 78 27.52 -6.37 12.05
N ALA A 79 28.34 -6.75 13.04
CA ALA A 79 28.49 -8.14 13.46
C ALA A 79 27.19 -8.71 14.03
N LYS A 80 26.56 -8.01 14.98
CA LYS A 80 25.26 -8.41 15.57
C LYS A 80 24.15 -8.40 14.52
N PHE A 81 24.11 -7.36 13.68
CA PHE A 81 23.13 -7.24 12.61
C PHE A 81 23.28 -8.35 11.55
N ARG A 82 24.50 -8.76 11.23
CA ARG A 82 24.74 -9.87 10.29
C ARG A 82 24.12 -11.17 10.79
N ILE A 83 24.31 -11.52 12.07
CA ILE A 83 23.71 -12.72 12.67
C ILE A 83 22.19 -12.66 12.54
N PHE A 84 21.58 -11.55 12.98
CA PHE A 84 20.14 -11.32 12.86
C PHE A 84 19.63 -11.43 11.40
N ALA A 85 20.30 -10.76 10.45
CA ALA A 85 19.90 -10.76 9.05
C ALA A 85 20.02 -12.16 8.42
N THR A 86 21.05 -12.92 8.79
CA THR A 86 21.21 -14.33 8.39
C THR A 86 20.07 -15.18 8.93
N ASP A 87 19.68 -15.04 10.19
CA ASP A 87 18.57 -15.79 10.78
C ASP A 87 17.23 -15.46 10.11
N VAL A 88 16.96 -14.18 9.88
CA VAL A 88 15.76 -13.74 9.12
C VAL A 88 15.76 -14.34 7.72
N HIS A 89 16.90 -14.30 7.02
CA HIS A 89 17.02 -14.88 5.69
C HIS A 89 16.80 -16.41 5.70
N ASN A 90 17.36 -17.11 6.68
CA ASN A 90 17.17 -18.55 6.85
C ASN A 90 15.69 -18.90 7.06
N VAL A 91 14.99 -18.15 7.91
CA VAL A 91 13.55 -18.30 8.12
C VAL A 91 12.79 -18.07 6.81
N LEU A 92 13.09 -16.98 6.08
CA LEU A 92 12.45 -16.69 4.79
C LEU A 92 12.68 -17.79 3.76
N CYS A 93 13.91 -18.30 3.64
CA CYS A 93 14.24 -19.39 2.73
C CYS A 93 13.49 -20.68 3.09
N ARG A 94 13.37 -20.99 4.40
CA ARG A 94 12.56 -22.13 4.87
C ARG A 94 11.10 -21.99 4.46
N TYR A 95 10.48 -20.82 4.64
CA TYR A 95 9.07 -20.62 4.27
C TYR A 95 8.86 -20.48 2.76
N ARG A 96 9.82 -19.93 2.02
CA ARG A 96 9.77 -19.86 0.55
C ARG A 96 9.80 -21.24 -0.09
N ASN A 97 10.59 -22.16 0.46
CA ASN A 97 10.72 -23.52 -0.05
C ASN A 97 9.56 -24.43 0.39
N LYS A 98 8.75 -24.02 1.37
CA LYS A 98 7.53 -24.74 1.73
C LYS A 98 6.46 -24.51 0.66
N LYS A 99 5.70 -25.57 0.34
CA LYS A 99 4.51 -25.44 -0.49
C LYS A 99 3.54 -24.47 0.17
N PHE A 100 3.09 -23.47 -0.58
CA PHE A 100 2.12 -22.51 -0.09
C PHE A 100 0.78 -23.20 0.20
N THR A 101 0.29 -23.05 1.43
CA THR A 101 -1.04 -23.51 1.83
C THR A 101 -1.94 -22.29 2.01
N SER A 102 -3.02 -22.27 1.26
CA SER A 102 -4.04 -21.21 1.38
C SER A 102 -5.01 -21.59 2.49
N ASN A 103 -5.35 -20.63 3.35
CA ASN A 103 -6.41 -20.74 4.35
C ASN A 103 -7.83 -20.58 3.77
N LEU A 104 -7.97 -20.57 2.43
CA LEU A 104 -9.24 -20.35 1.74
C LEU A 104 -9.88 -21.68 1.34
N THR A 105 -11.19 -21.78 1.58
CA THR A 105 -12.02 -22.86 1.01
C THR A 105 -12.16 -22.69 -0.50
N SER A 106 -12.56 -23.76 -1.20
CA SER A 106 -12.79 -23.69 -2.66
C SER A 106 -13.85 -22.64 -3.02
N ALA A 107 -14.93 -22.56 -2.24
CA ALA A 107 -15.99 -21.55 -2.42
C ALA A 107 -15.46 -20.12 -2.22
N GLN A 108 -14.62 -19.88 -1.21
CA GLN A 108 -14.01 -18.56 -1.00
C GLN A 108 -13.03 -18.17 -2.13
N LYS A 109 -12.28 -19.13 -2.67
CA LYS A 109 -11.40 -18.89 -3.83
C LYS A 109 -12.21 -18.51 -5.07
N GLU A 110 -13.35 -19.15 -5.27
CA GLU A 110 -14.28 -18.83 -6.34
C GLU A 110 -14.89 -17.45 -6.15
N GLY A 111 -15.43 -17.14 -4.97
CA GLY A 111 -15.93 -15.81 -4.65
C GLY A 111 -14.88 -14.71 -4.86
N LEU A 112 -13.61 -14.96 -4.51
CA LEU A 112 -12.53 -13.99 -4.70
C LEU A 112 -12.22 -13.77 -6.19
N ARG A 113 -12.27 -14.83 -6.99
CA ARG A 113 -12.13 -14.76 -8.44
C ARG A 113 -13.27 -13.97 -9.06
N GLU A 114 -14.51 -14.18 -8.60
CA GLU A 114 -15.67 -13.43 -9.07
C GLU A 114 -15.59 -11.95 -8.71
N VAL A 115 -15.26 -11.61 -7.47
CA VAL A 115 -15.05 -10.21 -7.05
C VAL A 115 -13.98 -9.56 -7.93
N ARG A 116 -12.84 -10.24 -8.17
CA ARG A 116 -11.81 -9.72 -9.07
C ARG A 116 -12.34 -9.48 -10.47
N ASN A 117 -13.12 -10.41 -11.02
CA ASN A 117 -13.73 -10.25 -12.34
C ASN A 117 -14.72 -9.08 -12.40
N LEU A 118 -15.53 -8.87 -11.35
CA LEU A 118 -16.43 -7.72 -11.26
C LEU A 118 -15.67 -6.38 -11.25
N VAL A 119 -14.53 -6.33 -10.56
CA VAL A 119 -13.67 -5.14 -10.51
C VAL A 119 -13.01 -4.91 -11.87
N THR A 120 -12.40 -5.94 -12.46
CA THR A 120 -11.73 -5.82 -13.77
C THR A 120 -12.70 -5.48 -14.90
N SER A 121 -13.94 -5.97 -14.83
CA SER A 121 -15.00 -5.65 -15.80
C SER A 121 -15.65 -4.28 -15.57
N GLY A 122 -15.26 -3.54 -14.52
CA GLY A 122 -15.82 -2.22 -14.22
C GLY A 122 -17.26 -2.23 -13.71
N ARG A 123 -17.82 -3.41 -13.42
CA ARG A 123 -19.18 -3.57 -12.88
C ARG A 123 -19.27 -3.14 -11.42
N VAL A 124 -18.14 -3.15 -10.72
CA VAL A 124 -18.03 -2.82 -9.31
C VAL A 124 -16.75 -2.04 -9.07
N ARG A 125 -16.84 -0.98 -8.27
CA ARG A 125 -15.71 -0.20 -7.76
C ARG A 125 -15.47 -0.54 -6.29
N VAL A 126 -14.23 -0.87 -5.95
CA VAL A 126 -13.80 -1.07 -4.56
C VAL A 126 -13.21 0.24 -4.05
N CYS A 127 -13.77 0.74 -2.96
CA CYS A 127 -13.44 2.02 -2.35
C CYS A 127 -13.04 1.80 -0.89
N VAL A 128 -12.42 2.80 -0.30
CA VAL A 128 -12.17 2.85 1.14
C VAL A 128 -13.05 3.95 1.71
N SER A 129 -13.83 3.60 2.73
CA SER A 129 -14.67 4.53 3.48
C SER A 129 -13.81 5.58 4.17
N ASP A 130 -14.23 6.83 4.09
CA ASP A 130 -13.64 7.94 4.85
C ASP A 130 -13.79 7.72 6.36
N LYS A 131 -14.88 7.06 6.77
CA LYS A 131 -15.15 6.65 8.15
C LYS A 131 -14.67 5.23 8.38
N GLY A 132 -13.62 5.09 9.17
CA GLY A 132 -13.14 3.79 9.67
C GLY A 132 -12.28 2.99 8.70
N GLY A 133 -12.05 3.47 7.48
CA GLY A 133 -11.18 2.79 6.51
C GLY A 133 -11.74 1.45 6.01
N GLU A 134 -13.03 1.22 6.18
CA GLU A 134 -13.71 0.00 5.73
C GLU A 134 -13.76 -0.07 4.21
N PHE A 135 -13.72 -1.29 3.65
CA PHE A 135 -13.88 -1.47 2.22
C PHE A 135 -15.34 -1.34 1.82
N VAL A 136 -15.63 -0.42 0.91
CA VAL A 136 -16.97 -0.20 0.35
C VAL A 136 -16.98 -0.68 -1.09
N ILE A 137 -18.01 -1.47 -1.42
CA ILE A 137 -18.18 -2.05 -2.74
C ILE A 137 -19.37 -1.37 -3.40
N VAL A 138 -19.09 -0.59 -4.43
CA VAL A 138 -20.08 0.24 -5.12
C VAL A 138 -20.35 -0.37 -6.50
N PRO A 139 -21.56 -0.89 -6.76
CA PRO A 139 -21.96 -1.30 -8.10
C PRO A 139 -21.94 -0.11 -9.07
N GLN A 140 -21.58 -0.34 -10.32
CA GLN A 140 -21.50 0.71 -11.35
C GLN A 140 -22.82 1.49 -11.51
N GLU A 141 -23.96 0.82 -11.39
CA GLU A 141 -25.30 1.45 -11.44
C GLU A 141 -25.47 2.48 -10.33
N LEU A 142 -25.10 2.11 -9.10
CA LEU A 142 -25.15 3.02 -7.95
C LEU A 142 -24.11 4.14 -8.09
N ASP A 143 -22.91 3.81 -8.57
CA ASP A 143 -21.84 4.80 -8.78
C ASP A 143 -22.26 5.88 -9.78
N LYS A 144 -22.91 5.48 -10.89
CA LYS A 144 -23.49 6.39 -11.87
C LYS A 144 -24.62 7.21 -11.26
N ALA A 145 -25.57 6.59 -10.57
CA ALA A 145 -26.66 7.31 -9.93
C ALA A 145 -26.19 8.36 -8.92
N ILE A 146 -25.17 8.03 -8.11
CA ILE A 146 -24.55 8.99 -7.18
C ILE A 146 -23.88 10.13 -7.95
N THR A 147 -23.12 9.81 -9.00
CA THR A 147 -22.43 10.81 -9.82
C THR A 147 -23.43 11.73 -10.50
N ASP A 148 -24.48 11.18 -11.12
CA ASP A 148 -25.53 11.94 -11.81
C ASP A 148 -26.27 12.86 -10.84
N LEU A 149 -26.60 12.37 -9.63
CA LEU A 149 -27.21 13.18 -8.58
C LEU A 149 -26.27 14.31 -8.12
N HIS A 150 -24.97 14.03 -8.00
CA HIS A 150 -24.00 15.05 -7.59
C HIS A 150 -23.80 16.12 -8.66
N LEU A 151 -23.82 15.73 -9.94
CA LEU A 151 -23.70 16.65 -11.09
C LEU A 151 -24.94 17.53 -11.31
N GLN A 152 -26.09 17.17 -10.72
CA GLN A 152 -27.29 18.03 -10.71
C GLN A 152 -27.16 19.24 -9.77
N ASP A 153 -26.14 19.29 -8.91
CA ASP A 153 -25.92 20.43 -8.04
C ASP A 153 -25.35 21.62 -8.82
N GLU A 154 -26.24 22.52 -9.23
CA GLU A 154 -25.90 23.75 -9.96
C GLU A 154 -25.09 24.77 -9.15
N THR A 155 -25.01 24.62 -7.82
CA THR A 155 -24.16 25.49 -6.99
C THR A 155 -22.69 25.17 -7.14
N TYR A 156 -22.37 23.92 -7.47
CA TYR A 156 -20.99 23.42 -7.53
C TYR A 156 -20.56 23.09 -8.95
N TYR A 157 -21.47 22.58 -9.78
CA TYR A 157 -21.18 22.17 -11.16
C TYR A 157 -21.98 23.00 -12.16
N ARG A 158 -21.35 23.30 -13.29
CA ARG A 158 -22.01 23.87 -14.46
C ARG A 158 -21.53 23.16 -15.73
N PRO A 159 -22.38 23.04 -16.77
CA PRO A 159 -21.92 22.62 -18.08
C PRO A 159 -20.79 23.53 -18.58
N SER A 160 -19.68 22.92 -19.01
CA SER A 160 -18.56 23.64 -19.63
C SER A 160 -18.82 23.83 -21.11
N SER A 161 -18.42 24.97 -21.67
CA SER A 161 -18.35 25.13 -23.12
C SER A 161 -17.10 24.42 -23.69
N GLU A 162 -17.12 24.10 -24.98
CA GLU A 162 -15.99 23.48 -25.68
C GLU A 162 -14.73 24.38 -25.66
N GLU A 163 -14.93 25.70 -25.75
CA GLU A 163 -13.85 26.68 -25.65
C GLU A 163 -13.19 26.70 -24.27
N GLU A 164 -14.01 26.67 -23.20
CA GLU A 164 -13.54 26.60 -21.82
C GLU A 164 -12.77 25.29 -21.58
N PHE A 165 -13.31 24.16 -22.05
CA PHE A 165 -12.65 22.86 -21.95
C PHE A 165 -11.30 22.88 -22.67
N THR A 166 -11.25 23.35 -23.92
CA THR A 166 -10.03 23.41 -24.73
C THR A 166 -8.98 24.32 -24.09
N LYS A 167 -9.41 25.46 -23.52
CA LYS A 167 -8.52 26.38 -22.81
C LYS A 167 -7.94 25.75 -21.55
N GLN A 168 -8.74 25.02 -20.76
CA GLN A 168 -8.27 24.31 -19.56
C GLN A 168 -7.36 23.13 -19.92
N TYR A 169 -7.73 22.34 -20.93
CA TYR A 169 -6.90 21.23 -21.43
C TYR A 169 -5.52 21.72 -21.87
N ARG A 170 -5.45 22.80 -22.65
CA ARG A 170 -4.18 23.42 -23.07
C ARG A 170 -3.39 23.99 -21.89
N LYS A 171 -4.06 24.51 -20.86
CA LYS A 171 -3.40 25.03 -19.65
C LYS A 171 -2.80 23.91 -18.81
N LEU A 172 -3.51 22.80 -18.64
CA LEU A 172 -3.08 21.65 -17.83
C LEU A 172 -2.01 20.81 -18.52
N ASN A 173 -2.05 20.70 -19.85
CA ASN A 173 -1.11 19.91 -20.64
C ASN A 173 0.01 20.75 -21.28
N ARG A 174 0.19 22.00 -20.85
CA ARG A 174 1.36 22.80 -21.22
C ARG A 174 2.57 22.32 -20.39
N THR A 175 3.31 21.37 -20.95
CA THR A 175 4.74 21.15 -20.66
C THR A 175 5.57 22.33 -21.14
#